data_AF-A0AAJ0AW15-F1
#
_entry.id   AF-A0AAJ0AW15-F1
#
_cell.length_a   1.000
_cell.length_b   1.000
_cell.length_c   1.000
_cell.angle_alpha   90.00
_cell.angle_beta   90.00
_cell.angle_gamma   90.00
#
_symmetry.space_group_name_H-M   'P 1'
#
loop_
_entity.id
_entity.type
_entity.pdbx_description
1 polymer ?
#
loop_
_entity_poly.entity_id
_entity_poly.type
_entity_poly.pdbx_seq_one_letter_code
_entity_poly.pdbx_strand_id
1 'polypeptide(L)'
;MSQTLEKKGRGRPRGIRHDRDCATCKARGVKCDLNRPSCGQCISHDVPCEGYKQRVVWRASHSTNVPPPKVPDHRPLTASPILIDNQPCATASMRNIPSKYKQVEVDDSNWTTHYFKYLNHFRQKMDHIQTDAQQQGNARTHDSLSSIWYFAWKRMTQTIPVDDESHVEYALCHTAAVEALLQSVDQEGIKAIFGIATFAFIDVYKEPFAAWSRHLRGARAVLDLHSPAPERFAELCSEINGLQEVVSLLCWYDITGLMIRRDRGLIFEDWHRDFMEDNLFELVGCPKDVFQIFTPIVKEGFECESRHPDLYVAATKQLLKTSRGSHDHGDLLRDAWRYSTVMAIYEAEFSVKKTSFEAIMHELADRICDILQAIPAKSAKYRHLPFAAFIVGRLSQSSHHSKIAQRYWEICNSLEDPIYPSGERMYRTDR
;
A
#
# COMPACT_ATOMS: atom_id res chain seq x y z
N MET A 1 -25.08 41.08 -61.42
CA MET A 1 -25.13 40.69 -59.99
C MET A 1 -24.41 39.36 -59.83
N SER A 2 -23.16 39.38 -59.38
CA SER A 2 -22.42 38.16 -59.01
C SER A 2 -21.78 38.42 -57.66
N GLN A 3 -22.29 37.75 -56.64
CA GLN A 3 -21.81 37.88 -55.26
C GLN A 3 -20.57 37.01 -55.05
N THR A 4 -19.55 37.67 -54.53
CA THR A 4 -18.22 37.19 -54.17
C THR A 4 -18.32 36.30 -52.92
N LEU A 5 -17.88 35.03 -53.03
CA LEU A 5 -17.75 34.14 -51.87
C LEU A 5 -16.41 34.40 -51.17
N GLU A 6 -16.48 34.99 -49.98
CA GLU A 6 -15.35 35.19 -49.07
C GLU A 6 -14.77 33.85 -48.59
N LYS A 7 -13.45 33.69 -48.76
CA LYS A 7 -12.67 32.59 -48.16
C LYS A 7 -12.43 32.88 -46.67
N LYS A 8 -13.09 32.12 -45.79
CA LYS A 8 -12.73 32.06 -44.36
C LYS A 8 -11.34 31.42 -44.19
N GLY A 9 -10.41 32.17 -43.61
CA GLY A 9 -9.05 31.72 -43.32
C GLY A 9 -9.03 30.50 -42.40
N ARG A 10 -8.30 29.46 -42.82
CA ARG A 10 -7.99 28.31 -41.97
C ARG A 10 -7.00 28.77 -40.89
N GLY A 11 -7.43 28.76 -39.64
CA GLY A 11 -6.56 29.02 -38.50
C GLY A 11 -5.36 28.06 -38.49
N ARG A 12 -4.20 28.55 -38.03
CA ARG A 12 -2.97 27.76 -37.85
C ARG A 12 -3.29 26.46 -37.09
N PRO A 13 -2.70 25.31 -37.47
CA PRO A 13 -2.91 24.06 -36.75
C PRO A 13 -2.52 24.27 -35.29
N ARG A 14 -3.46 24.08 -34.38
CA ARG A 14 -3.16 24.04 -32.94
C ARG A 14 -2.19 22.88 -32.73
N GLY A 15 -0.98 23.18 -32.25
CA GLY A 15 0.07 22.20 -32.00
C GLY A 15 -0.47 21.00 -31.20
N ILE A 16 0.13 19.83 -31.43
CA ILE A 16 -0.23 18.59 -30.74
C ILE A 16 -0.13 18.83 -29.24
N ARG A 17 -1.27 18.64 -28.54
CA ARG A 17 -1.35 18.82 -27.09
C ARG A 17 -0.91 17.53 -26.40
N HIS A 18 0.33 17.52 -25.90
CA HIS A 18 0.93 16.42 -25.14
C HIS A 18 0.58 16.43 -23.63
N ASP A 19 -0.32 17.32 -23.20
CA ASP A 19 -0.72 17.45 -21.80
C ASP A 19 -1.57 16.28 -21.30
N ARG A 20 -2.14 15.50 -22.23
CA ARG A 20 -3.03 14.37 -21.96
C ARG A 20 -2.39 13.02 -22.21
N ASP A 21 -1.17 12.98 -22.74
CA ASP A 21 -0.45 11.74 -23.03
C ASP A 21 -0.15 10.98 -21.72
N CYS A 22 -0.02 9.65 -21.81
CA CYS A 22 0.46 8.87 -20.67
C CYS A 22 1.91 9.25 -20.36
N ALA A 23 2.36 9.03 -19.13
CA ALA A 23 3.70 9.41 -18.68
C ALA A 23 4.80 8.77 -19.56
N THR A 24 4.64 7.49 -19.91
CA THR A 24 5.55 6.76 -20.80
C THR A 24 5.64 7.37 -22.22
N CYS A 25 4.51 7.63 -22.88
CA CYS A 25 4.53 8.22 -24.24
C CYS A 25 5.08 9.64 -24.23
N LYS A 26 4.80 10.40 -23.16
CA LYS A 26 5.34 11.74 -22.95
C LYS A 26 6.86 11.71 -22.77
N ALA A 27 7.40 10.78 -21.97
CA ALA A 27 8.84 10.60 -21.79
C ALA A 27 9.54 10.16 -23.09
N ARG A 28 8.87 9.32 -23.88
CA ARG A 28 9.36 8.84 -25.18
C ARG A 28 9.22 9.84 -26.33
N GLY A 29 8.52 10.97 -26.12
CA GLY A 29 8.23 11.95 -27.16
C GLY A 29 7.36 11.43 -28.30
N VAL A 30 6.58 10.37 -28.06
CA VAL A 30 5.69 9.75 -29.05
C VAL A 30 4.24 10.14 -28.79
N LYS A 31 3.42 10.17 -29.84
CA LYS A 31 2.00 10.52 -29.74
C LYS A 31 1.23 9.41 -29.03
N CYS A 32 0.54 9.75 -27.94
CA CYS A 32 -0.31 8.82 -27.21
C CYS A 32 -1.68 8.67 -27.90
N ASP A 33 -2.22 7.46 -27.93
CA ASP A 33 -3.58 7.16 -28.43
C ASP A 33 -4.67 7.37 -27.36
N LEU A 34 -4.28 7.69 -26.11
CA LEU A 34 -5.16 8.04 -24.99
C LEU A 34 -6.10 6.92 -24.51
N ASN A 35 -5.88 5.69 -24.97
CA ASN A 35 -6.63 4.52 -24.50
C ASN A 35 -6.33 4.23 -23.01
N ARG A 36 -7.35 3.89 -22.23
CA ARG A 36 -7.27 3.61 -20.80
C ARG A 36 -7.64 2.14 -20.54
N PRO A 37 -7.01 1.47 -19.55
CA PRO A 37 -6.05 1.98 -18.57
C PRO A 37 -4.62 2.20 -19.11
N SER A 38 -4.26 1.49 -20.18
CA SER A 38 -2.97 1.59 -20.85
C SER A 38 -3.13 2.00 -22.31
N CYS A 39 -2.20 2.81 -22.80
CA CYS A 39 -2.22 3.29 -24.18
C CYS A 39 -1.70 2.21 -25.14
N GLY A 40 -2.27 2.09 -26.35
CA GLY A 40 -1.88 1.09 -27.35
C GLY A 40 -0.46 1.28 -27.85
N GLN A 41 0.09 2.49 -27.77
CA GLN A 41 1.48 2.77 -28.14
C GLN A 41 2.51 2.24 -27.13
N CYS A 42 2.12 2.05 -25.87
CA CYS A 42 2.96 1.38 -24.88
C CYS A 42 2.87 -0.14 -25.06
N ILE A 43 1.66 -0.66 -25.26
CA ILE A 43 1.40 -2.09 -25.44
C ILE A 43 2.10 -2.63 -26.69
N SER A 44 1.97 -1.94 -27.82
CA SER A 44 2.58 -2.36 -29.10
C SER A 44 4.11 -2.32 -29.11
N HIS A 45 4.72 -1.54 -28.22
CA HIS A 45 6.16 -1.40 -28.09
C HIS A 45 6.73 -2.21 -26.92
N ASP A 46 5.90 -3.02 -26.27
CA ASP A 46 6.26 -3.84 -25.11
C ASP A 46 6.96 -3.04 -23.99
N VAL A 47 6.50 -1.80 -23.78
CA VAL A 47 6.98 -0.93 -22.68
C VAL A 47 5.87 -0.68 -21.67
N PRO A 48 6.18 -0.62 -20.36
CA PRO A 48 5.18 -0.40 -19.33
C PRO A 48 4.52 0.97 -19.47
N CYS A 49 3.19 1.00 -19.49
CA CYS A 49 2.41 2.23 -19.52
C CYS A 49 2.21 2.75 -18.09
N GLU A 50 2.93 3.80 -17.72
CA GLU A 50 2.86 4.47 -16.40
C GLU A 50 1.56 5.25 -16.17
N GLY A 51 0.58 5.09 -17.07
CA GLY A 51 -0.74 5.68 -16.95
C GLY A 51 -0.77 7.19 -17.21
N TYR A 52 -1.91 7.80 -16.89
CA TYR A 52 -2.20 9.19 -17.22
C TYR A 52 -2.20 10.04 -15.96
N LYS A 53 -1.64 11.25 -16.04
CA LYS A 53 -1.69 12.23 -14.95
C LYS A 53 -3.17 12.49 -14.60
N GLN A 54 -3.59 12.09 -13.40
CA GLN A 54 -4.92 12.41 -12.90
C GLN A 54 -4.96 13.90 -12.56
N ARG A 55 -5.75 14.67 -13.31
CA ARG A 55 -6.14 16.02 -12.90
C ARG A 55 -7.30 15.88 -11.93
N VAL A 56 -7.05 16.17 -10.66
CA VAL A 56 -8.13 16.38 -9.68
C VAL A 56 -8.80 17.69 -10.07
N VAL A 57 -10.01 17.61 -10.63
CA VAL A 57 -10.87 18.77 -10.84
C VAL A 57 -11.82 18.81 -9.67
N TRP A 58 -11.56 19.72 -8.73
CA TRP A 58 -12.49 20.03 -7.66
C TRP A 58 -13.76 20.61 -8.29
N ARG A 59 -14.91 19.95 -8.08
CA ARG A 59 -16.21 20.57 -8.40
C ARG A 59 -16.42 21.70 -7.41
N ALA A 60 -16.20 22.93 -7.85
CA ALA A 60 -16.74 24.08 -7.14
C ALA A 60 -18.27 23.94 -7.07
N SER A 61 -18.81 24.17 -5.87
CA SER A 61 -20.23 24.14 -5.56
C SER A 61 -21.03 25.13 -6.44
N HIS A 62 -22.04 24.58 -7.11
CA HIS A 62 -23.16 25.17 -7.86
C HIS A 62 -23.11 26.65 -8.30
N SER A 63 -23.08 26.85 -9.62
CA SER A 63 -23.82 27.95 -10.29
C SER A 63 -24.44 27.44 -11.59
N THR A 64 -25.63 27.96 -11.87
CA THR A 64 -26.66 27.52 -12.82
C THR A 64 -26.29 27.64 -14.31
N ASN A 65 -27.00 26.85 -15.13
CA ASN A 65 -27.16 26.88 -16.59
C ASN A 65 -26.10 26.21 -17.49
N VAL A 66 -26.27 24.90 -17.72
CA VAL A 66 -25.87 24.23 -18.98
C VAL A 66 -26.99 23.27 -19.41
N PRO A 67 -27.44 23.26 -20.70
CA PRO A 67 -28.54 22.40 -21.15
C PRO A 67 -28.10 20.94 -21.32
N PRO A 68 -29.02 19.97 -21.21
CA PRO A 68 -28.69 18.55 -21.24
C PRO A 68 -28.23 18.09 -22.63
N PRO A 69 -27.30 17.10 -22.72
CA PRO A 69 -26.89 16.52 -23.99
C PRO A 69 -28.01 15.62 -24.56
N LYS A 70 -28.24 15.75 -25.87
CA LYS A 70 -29.22 14.95 -26.63
C LYS A 70 -28.76 13.49 -26.72
N VAL A 71 -29.58 12.57 -26.23
CA VAL A 71 -29.43 11.13 -26.45
C VAL A 71 -30.23 10.74 -27.71
N PRO A 72 -29.75 9.84 -28.60
CA PRO A 72 -30.52 9.36 -29.74
C PRO A 72 -31.63 8.41 -29.32
N ASP A 73 -32.80 8.57 -29.94
CA ASP A 73 -33.98 7.71 -29.79
C ASP A 73 -33.71 6.25 -30.17
N HIS A 74 -33.87 5.34 -29.21
CA HIS A 74 -34.25 3.96 -29.51
C HIS A 74 -35.45 3.54 -28.64
N ARG A 75 -36.53 3.19 -29.34
CA ARG A 75 -37.83 2.76 -28.83
C ARG A 75 -37.73 1.45 -28.04
N PRO A 76 -38.58 1.20 -27.03
CA PRO A 76 -38.45 0.07 -26.11
C PRO A 76 -39.05 -1.21 -26.70
N LEU A 77 -38.32 -2.33 -26.56
CA LEU A 77 -38.92 -3.66 -26.53
C LEU A 77 -39.18 -4.03 -25.08
N THR A 78 -40.47 -4.28 -24.81
CA THR A 78 -41.06 -4.74 -23.57
C THR A 78 -40.37 -5.99 -23.03
N ALA A 79 -39.88 -5.93 -21.80
CA ALA A 79 -39.67 -7.08 -20.93
C ALA A 79 -40.22 -6.74 -19.55
N SER A 80 -40.99 -7.68 -18.99
CA SER A 80 -41.76 -7.63 -17.76
C SER A 80 -40.97 -7.17 -16.53
N PRO A 81 -41.64 -6.63 -15.49
CA PRO A 81 -40.97 -6.11 -14.31
C PRO A 81 -40.35 -7.26 -13.51
N ILE A 82 -39.02 -7.34 -13.50
CA ILE A 82 -38.30 -8.01 -12.42
C ILE A 82 -38.43 -7.08 -11.22
N LEU A 83 -39.15 -7.53 -10.20
CA LEU A 83 -39.11 -6.95 -8.86
C LEU A 83 -37.68 -7.11 -8.35
N ILE A 84 -36.85 -6.11 -8.58
CA ILE A 84 -35.59 -5.95 -7.85
C ILE A 84 -36.00 -5.43 -6.47
N ASP A 85 -35.92 -6.31 -5.49
CA ASP A 85 -36.01 -5.95 -4.08
C ASP A 85 -34.84 -5.01 -3.78
N ASN A 86 -35.13 -3.71 -3.71
CA ASN A 86 -34.19 -2.68 -3.25
C ASN A 86 -34.01 -2.84 -1.72
N GLN A 87 -33.33 -3.90 -1.30
CA GLN A 87 -32.77 -3.96 0.04
C GLN A 87 -31.42 -3.23 0.05
N PRO A 88 -31.26 -2.18 0.88
CA PRO A 88 -29.95 -1.58 1.09
C PRO A 88 -28.98 -2.63 1.65
N CYS A 89 -27.81 -2.78 1.03
CA CYS A 89 -26.71 -3.59 1.56
C CYS A 89 -26.24 -3.12 2.97
N ALA A 90 -26.76 -1.97 3.44
CA ALA A 90 -26.49 -1.36 4.74
C ALA A 90 -27.07 -2.10 5.97
N THR A 91 -27.88 -3.15 5.82
CA THR A 91 -28.46 -3.88 6.97
C THR A 91 -27.72 -5.15 7.38
N ALA A 92 -26.60 -5.50 6.73
CA ALA A 92 -25.77 -6.63 7.14
C ALA A 92 -24.93 -6.27 8.38
N SER A 93 -25.58 -6.20 9.54
CA SER A 93 -24.90 -6.15 10.83
C SER A 93 -24.04 -7.40 10.98
N MET A 94 -22.71 -7.22 10.99
CA MET A 94 -21.71 -8.28 11.27
C MET A 94 -21.77 -8.79 12.73
N ARG A 95 -22.95 -8.89 13.36
CA ARG A 95 -23.13 -9.57 14.64
C ARG A 95 -22.90 -11.09 14.54
N ASN A 96 -22.92 -11.66 13.33
CA ASN A 96 -22.71 -13.09 13.09
C ASN A 96 -21.51 -13.35 12.18
N ILE A 97 -20.30 -13.30 12.75
CA ILE A 97 -19.12 -13.94 12.16
C ILE A 97 -19.34 -15.46 12.22
N PRO A 98 -19.13 -16.23 11.13
CA PRO A 98 -19.29 -17.68 11.15
C PRO A 98 -18.44 -18.32 12.24
N SER A 99 -19.05 -19.23 13.02
CA SER A 99 -18.45 -19.99 14.12
C SER A 99 -17.20 -20.81 13.73
N LYS A 100 -16.85 -20.88 12.45
CA LYS A 100 -15.67 -21.61 11.94
C LYS A 100 -14.33 -20.98 12.38
N TYR A 101 -14.34 -19.71 12.79
CA TYR A 101 -13.15 -19.00 13.33
C TYR A 101 -13.09 -18.95 14.87
N LYS A 102 -13.99 -19.65 15.59
CA LYS A 102 -13.96 -19.73 17.07
C LYS A 102 -12.92 -20.70 17.61
N GLN A 103 -12.25 -21.47 16.76
CA GLN A 103 -11.07 -22.24 17.15
C GLN A 103 -9.83 -21.49 16.64
N VAL A 104 -9.46 -20.46 17.38
CA VAL A 104 -8.12 -19.89 17.30
C VAL A 104 -7.22 -20.94 17.98
N GLU A 105 -6.56 -21.78 17.18
CA GLU A 105 -5.27 -22.34 17.62
C GLU A 105 -4.45 -21.19 18.21
N VAL A 106 -3.70 -21.44 19.28
CA VAL A 106 -2.80 -20.44 19.87
C VAL A 106 -1.69 -20.12 18.85
N ASP A 107 -2.03 -19.32 17.86
CA ASP A 107 -1.18 -18.85 16.77
C ASP A 107 -0.51 -17.55 17.21
N ASP A 108 0.79 -17.44 16.93
CA ASP A 108 1.64 -16.29 17.27
C ASP A 108 1.36 -15.05 16.40
N SER A 109 0.31 -15.07 15.58
CA SER A 109 -0.13 -13.94 14.76
C SER A 109 -0.71 -12.76 15.55
N ASN A 110 -0.66 -11.59 14.94
CA ASN A 110 -1.15 -10.33 15.49
C ASN A 110 -1.84 -9.50 14.39
N TRP A 111 -2.26 -8.27 14.70
CA TRP A 111 -3.01 -7.44 13.76
C TRP A 111 -2.17 -6.97 12.55
N THR A 112 -0.84 -7.04 12.60
CA THR A 112 0.03 -6.76 11.44
C THR A 112 0.20 -7.96 10.50
N THR A 113 -0.11 -9.19 10.96
CA THR A 113 0.12 -10.42 10.19
C THR A 113 -1.16 -11.15 9.75
N HIS A 114 -2.31 -10.79 10.32
CA HIS A 114 -3.57 -11.47 10.07
C HIS A 114 -4.73 -10.49 9.87
N TYR A 115 -5.40 -10.55 8.71
CA TYR A 115 -6.47 -9.62 8.33
C TYR A 115 -7.64 -9.59 9.33
N PHE A 116 -8.08 -10.75 9.84
CA PHE A 116 -9.14 -10.79 10.84
C PHE A 116 -8.75 -10.06 12.15
N LYS A 117 -7.51 -10.25 12.62
CA LYS A 117 -6.98 -9.54 13.80
C LYS A 117 -6.87 -8.03 13.52
N TYR A 118 -6.43 -7.64 12.31
CA TYR A 118 -6.45 -6.24 11.85
C TYR A 118 -7.83 -5.60 11.94
N LEU A 119 -8.82 -6.21 11.27
CA LEU A 119 -10.18 -5.66 11.19
C LEU A 119 -10.82 -5.54 12.57
N ASN A 120 -10.66 -6.55 13.43
CA ASN A 120 -11.19 -6.49 14.80
C ASN A 120 -10.48 -5.44 15.66
N HIS A 121 -9.15 -5.32 15.56
CA HIS A 121 -8.36 -4.37 16.33
C HIS A 121 -8.83 -2.93 16.11
N PHE A 122 -8.88 -2.50 14.85
CA PHE A 122 -9.27 -1.13 14.53
C PHE A 122 -10.77 -0.88 14.65
N ARG A 123 -11.61 -1.89 14.41
CA ARG A 123 -13.05 -1.77 14.64
C ARG A 123 -13.39 -1.58 16.11
N GLN A 124 -12.78 -2.35 17.02
CA GLN A 124 -13.01 -2.18 18.47
C GLN A 124 -12.62 -0.77 18.94
N LYS A 125 -11.49 -0.25 18.46
CA LYS A 125 -11.04 1.11 18.77
C LYS A 125 -12.00 2.19 18.25
N MET A 126 -12.62 1.96 17.10
CA MET A 126 -13.68 2.81 16.54
C MET A 126 -15.01 2.74 17.32
N ASP A 127 -15.43 1.53 17.73
CA ASP A 127 -16.70 1.32 18.45
C ASP A 127 -16.68 1.98 19.85
N HIS A 128 -15.52 2.00 20.52
CA HIS A 128 -15.36 2.73 21.78
C HIS A 128 -15.63 4.24 21.63
N ILE A 129 -15.24 4.84 20.50
CA ILE A 129 -15.48 6.27 20.21
C ILE A 129 -16.97 6.56 20.03
N GLN A 130 -17.74 5.63 19.45
CA GLN A 130 -19.19 5.80 19.27
C GLN A 130 -19.97 5.66 20.59
N THR A 131 -19.46 4.86 21.53
CA THR A 131 -20.14 4.59 22.81
C THR A 131 -20.03 5.79 23.75
N ASP A 132 -18.91 6.51 23.75
CA ASP A 132 -18.72 7.75 24.51
C ASP A 132 -19.58 8.91 23.95
N ALA A 133 -19.74 8.97 22.62
CA ALA A 133 -20.62 9.95 21.97
C ALA A 133 -22.13 9.70 22.22
N GLN A 134 -22.54 8.44 22.39
CA GLN A 134 -23.92 8.07 22.73
C GLN A 134 -24.31 8.42 24.16
N GLN A 135 -23.36 8.43 25.10
CA GLN A 135 -23.61 8.92 26.47
C GLN A 135 -23.84 10.44 26.52
N GLN A 136 -23.39 11.18 25.50
CA GLN A 136 -23.57 12.63 25.37
C GLN A 136 -24.83 13.02 24.57
N GLY A 137 -25.73 12.09 24.28
CA GLY A 137 -27.07 12.39 23.72
C GLY A 137 -27.10 12.74 22.22
N ASN A 138 -26.00 12.55 21.48
CA ASN A 138 -26.00 12.74 20.04
C ASN A 138 -26.63 11.54 19.31
N ALA A 139 -27.45 11.84 18.29
CA ALA A 139 -28.15 10.88 17.45
C ALA A 139 -27.20 9.81 16.88
N ARG A 140 -27.69 8.56 16.72
CA ARG A 140 -26.93 7.43 16.17
C ARG A 140 -26.17 7.85 14.90
N THR A 141 -24.86 8.07 15.04
CA THR A 141 -23.95 8.21 13.91
C THR A 141 -23.94 6.87 13.18
N HIS A 142 -24.37 6.88 11.92
CA HIS A 142 -24.18 5.76 11.00
C HIS A 142 -22.68 5.42 10.98
N ASP A 143 -22.31 4.15 11.15
CA ASP A 143 -20.91 3.72 11.05
C ASP A 143 -20.45 3.89 9.59
N SER A 144 -19.87 5.04 9.27
CA SER A 144 -19.47 5.39 7.90
C SER A 144 -18.41 4.44 7.35
N LEU A 145 -17.66 3.73 8.20
CA LEU A 145 -16.62 2.80 7.76
C LEU A 145 -17.13 1.36 7.63
N SER A 146 -18.37 1.07 8.05
CA SER A 146 -18.96 -0.29 8.00
C SER A 146 -18.86 -0.96 6.62
N SER A 147 -19.15 -0.21 5.54
CA SER A 147 -19.05 -0.71 4.17
C SER A 147 -17.61 -1.04 3.78
N ILE A 148 -16.64 -0.27 4.29
CA ILE A 148 -15.20 -0.51 4.05
C ILE A 148 -14.76 -1.77 4.79
N TRP A 149 -15.17 -1.94 6.05
CA TRP A 149 -14.86 -3.15 6.83
C TRP A 149 -15.47 -4.40 6.21
N TYR A 150 -16.71 -4.30 5.74
CA TYR A 150 -17.38 -5.40 5.06
C TYR A 150 -16.70 -5.77 3.75
N PHE A 151 -16.34 -4.77 2.93
CA PHE A 151 -15.56 -4.99 1.71
C PHE A 151 -14.21 -5.65 2.00
N ALA A 152 -13.49 -5.16 3.02
CA ALA A 152 -12.21 -5.71 3.44
C ALA A 152 -12.34 -7.19 3.84
N TRP A 153 -13.31 -7.52 4.70
CA TRP A 153 -13.59 -8.88 5.12
C TRP A 153 -13.94 -9.78 3.93
N LYS A 154 -14.79 -9.30 3.03
CA LYS A 154 -15.21 -10.04 1.83
C LYS A 154 -14.04 -10.32 0.88
N ARG A 155 -13.23 -9.31 0.59
CA ARG A 155 -12.02 -9.44 -0.25
C ARG A 155 -10.96 -10.35 0.38
N MET A 156 -10.89 -10.42 1.71
CA MET A 156 -9.93 -11.27 2.38
C MET A 156 -10.34 -12.74 2.44
N THR A 157 -11.64 -13.00 2.61
CA THR A 157 -12.21 -14.34 2.80
C THR A 157 -12.60 -15.05 1.51
N GLN A 158 -12.89 -14.31 0.45
CA GLN A 158 -13.24 -14.90 -0.85
C GLN A 158 -12.01 -14.88 -1.77
N THR A 159 -11.66 -16.03 -2.36
CA THR A 159 -10.73 -16.14 -3.49
C THR A 159 -11.40 -15.64 -4.77
N ILE A 160 -11.72 -14.35 -4.80
CA ILE A 160 -12.20 -13.69 -6.02
C ILE A 160 -10.96 -13.25 -6.81
N PRO A 161 -10.80 -13.67 -8.08
CA PRO A 161 -9.74 -13.17 -8.93
C PRO A 161 -9.80 -11.64 -9.05
N VAL A 162 -8.64 -10.98 -8.97
CA VAL A 162 -8.48 -9.51 -8.97
C VAL A 162 -9.15 -8.82 -10.17
N ASP A 163 -9.38 -9.56 -11.26
CA ASP A 163 -9.86 -9.04 -12.55
C ASP A 163 -11.20 -9.63 -13.04
N ASP A 164 -11.96 -10.34 -12.20
CA ASP A 164 -13.27 -10.85 -12.64
C ASP A 164 -14.36 -9.77 -12.47
N GLU A 165 -14.42 -8.83 -13.43
CA GLU A 165 -15.49 -7.83 -13.57
C GLU A 165 -16.89 -8.46 -13.64
N SER A 166 -17.00 -9.78 -13.83
CA SER A 166 -18.28 -10.50 -13.85
C SER A 166 -18.88 -10.74 -12.46
N HIS A 167 -18.12 -10.57 -11.37
CA HIS A 167 -18.65 -10.77 -10.02
C HIS A 167 -19.37 -9.51 -9.51
N VAL A 168 -20.59 -9.29 -10.00
CA VAL A 168 -21.45 -8.12 -9.69
C VAL A 168 -21.48 -7.79 -8.20
N GLU A 169 -21.58 -8.80 -7.35
CA GLU A 169 -21.65 -8.64 -5.89
C GLU A 169 -20.35 -8.07 -5.28
N TYR A 170 -19.21 -8.31 -5.90
CA TYR A 170 -17.92 -7.74 -5.48
C TYR A 170 -17.80 -6.29 -5.92
N ALA A 171 -18.13 -6.00 -7.18
CA ALA A 171 -18.12 -4.65 -7.72
C ALA A 171 -19.05 -3.71 -6.94
N LEU A 172 -20.23 -4.20 -6.53
CA LEU A 172 -21.15 -3.48 -5.65
C LEU A 172 -20.54 -3.21 -4.27
N CYS A 173 -19.93 -4.21 -3.62
CA CYS A 173 -19.26 -4.01 -2.33
C CYS A 173 -18.10 -3.02 -2.41
N HIS A 174 -17.27 -3.12 -3.45
CA HIS A 174 -16.17 -2.19 -3.66
C HIS A 174 -16.67 -0.76 -3.90
N THR A 175 -17.70 -0.59 -4.73
CA THR A 175 -18.31 0.73 -4.99
C THR A 175 -18.87 1.33 -3.71
N ALA A 176 -19.62 0.55 -2.93
CA ALA A 176 -20.15 0.99 -1.64
C ALA A 176 -19.04 1.39 -0.65
N ALA A 177 -17.93 0.65 -0.60
CA ALA A 177 -16.79 0.99 0.24
C ALA A 177 -16.09 2.28 -0.19
N VAL A 178 -15.96 2.53 -1.49
CA VAL A 178 -15.39 3.77 -2.02
C VAL A 178 -16.31 4.96 -1.75
N GLU A 179 -17.61 4.81 -1.96
CA GLU A 179 -18.60 5.84 -1.64
C GLU A 179 -18.60 6.18 -0.15
N ALA A 180 -18.54 5.16 0.71
CA ALA A 180 -18.42 5.30 2.15
C ALA A 180 -17.14 6.06 2.55
N LEU A 181 -16.01 5.77 1.90
CA LEU A 181 -14.76 6.50 2.14
C LEU A 181 -14.89 7.98 1.75
N LEU A 182 -15.48 8.27 0.58
CA LEU A 182 -15.68 9.65 0.13
C LEU A 182 -16.57 10.43 1.12
N GLN A 183 -17.66 9.82 1.58
CA GLN A 183 -18.53 10.42 2.59
C GLN A 183 -17.81 10.63 3.92
N SER A 184 -16.99 9.68 4.36
CA SER A 184 -16.22 9.78 5.61
C SER A 184 -15.19 10.92 5.56
N VAL A 185 -14.52 11.14 4.42
CA VAL A 185 -13.63 12.29 4.23
C VAL A 185 -14.38 13.61 4.37
N ASP A 186 -15.59 13.70 3.83
CA ASP A 186 -16.40 14.92 3.90
C ASP A 186 -17.01 15.16 5.29
N GLN A 187 -17.41 14.10 6.01
CA GLN A 187 -18.24 14.19 7.23
C GLN A 187 -17.48 13.94 8.53
N GLU A 188 -16.49 13.04 8.53
CA GLU A 188 -15.79 12.60 9.74
C GLU A 188 -14.32 13.06 9.80
N GLY A 189 -13.86 13.75 8.76
CA GLY A 189 -12.54 14.38 8.68
C GLY A 189 -11.40 13.37 8.87
N ILE A 190 -10.62 13.55 9.95
CA ILE A 190 -9.43 12.73 10.21
C ILE A 190 -9.74 11.23 10.38
N LYS A 191 -10.95 10.84 10.81
CA LYS A 191 -11.32 9.42 11.01
C LYS A 191 -11.37 8.62 9.70
N ALA A 192 -11.52 9.29 8.55
CA ALA A 192 -11.44 8.63 7.25
C ALA A 192 -10.12 7.90 7.03
N ILE A 193 -9.06 8.28 7.76
CA ILE A 193 -7.74 7.64 7.68
C ILE A 193 -7.77 6.14 8.02
N PHE A 194 -8.68 5.69 8.90
CA PHE A 194 -8.85 4.26 9.19
C PHE A 194 -9.35 3.50 7.96
N GLY A 195 -10.30 4.07 7.23
CA GLY A 195 -10.76 3.52 5.96
C GLY A 195 -9.64 3.47 4.91
N ILE A 196 -8.88 4.55 4.76
CA ILE A 196 -7.73 4.61 3.83
C ILE A 196 -6.68 3.57 4.17
N ALA A 197 -6.33 3.44 5.45
CA ALA A 197 -5.36 2.46 5.92
C ALA A 197 -5.82 1.02 5.71
N THR A 198 -7.14 0.77 5.75
CA THR A 198 -7.72 -0.54 5.45
C THR A 198 -7.53 -0.91 4.00
N PHE A 199 -7.80 0.02 3.08
CA PHE A 199 -7.50 -0.19 1.66
C PHE A 199 -5.99 -0.43 1.44
N ALA A 200 -5.12 0.33 2.11
CA ALA A 200 -3.68 0.12 2.04
C ALA A 200 -3.29 -1.27 2.58
N PHE A 201 -3.81 -1.68 3.72
CA PHE A 201 -3.57 -3.00 4.32
C PHE A 201 -3.98 -4.13 3.37
N ILE A 202 -5.17 -4.00 2.76
CA ILE A 202 -5.66 -4.98 1.79
C ILE A 202 -4.72 -5.12 0.60
N ASP A 203 -4.33 -3.98 0.02
CA ASP A 203 -3.43 -3.94 -1.13
C ASP A 203 -2.08 -4.58 -0.78
N VAL A 204 -1.52 -4.31 0.41
CA VAL A 204 -0.26 -4.92 0.88
C VAL A 204 -0.37 -6.42 1.11
N TYR A 205 -1.49 -6.85 1.69
CA TYR A 205 -1.68 -8.24 2.09
C TYR A 205 -1.95 -9.15 0.88
N LYS A 206 -2.77 -8.68 -0.07
CA LYS A 206 -3.21 -9.48 -1.23
C LYS A 206 -2.37 -9.28 -2.48
N GLU A 207 -1.56 -8.23 -2.55
CA GLU A 207 -0.66 -8.00 -3.67
C GLU A 207 0.69 -7.51 -3.14
N PRO A 208 1.82 -8.10 -3.55
CA PRO A 208 3.12 -7.60 -3.18
C PRO A 208 3.28 -6.21 -3.80
N PHE A 209 3.12 -5.20 -2.95
CA PHE A 209 3.48 -3.81 -3.20
C PHE A 209 2.75 -3.19 -4.42
N ALA A 210 1.42 -3.35 -4.45
CA ALA A 210 0.47 -2.75 -5.40
C ALA A 210 0.52 -1.21 -5.45
N ALA A 211 -0.46 -0.54 -6.07
CA ALA A 211 -0.54 0.93 -6.12
C ALA A 211 -0.92 1.60 -4.77
N TRP A 212 -0.61 0.99 -3.63
CA TRP A 212 -0.86 1.51 -2.28
C TRP A 212 -0.33 2.92 -2.00
N SER A 213 0.65 3.40 -2.76
CA SER A 213 1.11 4.80 -2.69
C SER A 213 -0.03 5.80 -2.93
N ARG A 214 -1.10 5.42 -3.65
CA ARG A 214 -2.31 6.23 -3.78
C ARG A 214 -3.04 6.39 -2.45
N HIS A 215 -3.13 5.31 -1.66
CA HIS A 215 -3.76 5.32 -0.34
C HIS A 215 -2.90 6.12 0.64
N LEU A 216 -1.57 5.94 0.62
CA LEU A 216 -0.66 6.73 1.45
C LEU A 216 -0.75 8.23 1.15
N ARG A 217 -0.81 8.63 -0.12
CA ARG A 217 -1.02 10.05 -0.51
C ARG A 217 -2.38 10.58 -0.06
N GLY A 218 -3.44 9.76 -0.16
CA GLY A 218 -4.76 10.11 0.36
C GLY A 218 -4.73 10.34 1.87
N ALA A 219 -4.12 9.43 2.63
CA ALA A 219 -3.95 9.58 4.07
C ALA A 219 -3.13 10.82 4.42
N ARG A 220 -2.06 11.08 3.68
CA ARG A 220 -1.25 12.29 3.86
C ARG A 220 -2.06 13.57 3.64
N ALA A 221 -2.90 13.62 2.61
CA ALA A 221 -3.77 14.77 2.36
C ALA A 221 -4.79 14.99 3.50
N VAL A 222 -5.33 13.92 4.08
CA VAL A 222 -6.22 14.01 5.26
C VAL A 222 -5.44 14.54 6.47
N LEU A 223 -4.21 14.08 6.70
CA LEU A 223 -3.35 14.60 7.76
C LEU A 223 -2.99 16.07 7.56
N ASP A 224 -2.64 16.49 6.34
CA ASP A 224 -2.33 17.90 6.06
C ASP A 224 -3.52 18.82 6.33
N LEU A 225 -4.75 18.33 6.11
CA LEU A 225 -5.98 19.09 6.35
C LEU A 225 -6.31 19.23 7.84
N HIS A 226 -6.08 18.19 8.64
CA HIS A 226 -6.56 18.13 10.03
C HIS A 226 -5.46 18.23 11.11
N SER A 227 -4.22 17.92 10.74
CA SER A 227 -3.03 17.90 11.61
C SER A 227 -1.78 18.38 10.85
N PRO A 228 -1.74 19.65 10.40
CA PRO A 228 -0.60 20.17 9.63
C PRO A 228 0.68 20.32 10.47
N ALA A 229 0.57 20.23 11.81
CA ALA A 229 1.66 20.44 12.74
C ALA A 229 1.73 19.30 13.80
N PRO A 230 2.93 18.98 14.31
CA PRO A 230 3.17 17.96 15.34
C PRO A 230 2.26 18.09 16.58
N GLU A 231 2.04 19.31 17.06
CA GLU A 231 1.28 19.57 18.28
C GLU A 231 -0.18 19.20 18.09
N ARG A 232 -0.77 19.61 16.95
CA ARG A 232 -2.15 19.26 16.61
C ARG A 232 -2.32 17.76 16.39
N PHE A 233 -1.32 17.10 15.82
CA PHE A 233 -1.35 15.65 15.66
C PHE A 233 -1.33 14.94 17.03
N ALA A 234 -0.49 15.39 17.97
CA ALA A 234 -0.44 14.84 19.31
C ALA A 234 -1.78 14.97 20.05
N GLU A 235 -2.45 16.12 19.93
CA GLU A 235 -3.81 16.32 20.47
C GLU A 235 -4.79 15.30 19.89
N LEU A 236 -4.83 15.15 18.57
CA LEU A 236 -5.73 14.19 17.92
C LEU A 236 -5.42 12.74 18.29
N CYS A 237 -4.15 12.37 18.48
CA CYS A 237 -3.77 11.04 18.96
C CYS A 237 -4.30 10.77 20.38
N SER A 238 -4.40 11.81 21.22
CA SER A 238 -5.00 11.69 22.56
C SER A 238 -6.52 11.59 22.53
N GLU A 239 -7.17 12.21 21.53
CA GLU A 239 -8.63 12.21 21.36
C GLU A 239 -9.16 10.96 20.63
N ILE A 240 -8.37 10.41 19.70
CA ILE A 240 -8.81 9.36 18.77
C ILE A 240 -7.98 8.10 19.00
N ASN A 241 -8.58 7.14 19.69
CA ASN A 241 -7.96 5.85 19.98
C ASN A 241 -7.55 5.13 18.68
N GLY A 242 -6.28 4.74 18.59
CA GLY A 242 -5.72 4.03 17.44
C GLY A 242 -5.27 4.93 16.28
N LEU A 243 -5.42 6.26 16.38
CA LEU A 243 -4.92 7.17 15.34
C LEU A 243 -3.39 7.08 15.21
N GLN A 244 -2.68 7.04 16.34
CA GLN A 244 -1.22 6.91 16.33
C GLN A 244 -0.78 5.57 15.73
N GLU A 245 -1.41 4.46 16.11
CA GLU A 245 -1.14 3.12 15.53
C GLU A 245 -1.37 3.09 14.01
N VAL A 246 -2.49 3.65 13.53
CA VAL A 246 -2.81 3.60 12.10
C VAL A 246 -1.86 4.47 11.27
N VAL A 247 -1.48 5.65 11.78
CA VAL A 247 -0.45 6.48 11.13
C VAL A 247 0.91 5.80 11.20
N SER A 248 1.24 5.12 12.31
CA SER A 248 2.47 4.34 12.42
C SER A 248 2.55 3.25 11.35
N LEU A 249 1.44 2.54 11.12
CA LEU A 249 1.36 1.53 10.06
C LEU A 249 1.57 2.15 8.66
N LEU A 250 0.98 3.32 8.40
CA LEU A 250 1.15 4.01 7.12
C LEU A 250 2.59 4.52 6.91
N CYS A 251 3.24 5.03 7.95
CA CYS A 251 4.66 5.39 7.93
C CYS A 251 5.55 4.17 7.68
N TRP A 252 5.22 3.04 8.32
CA TRP A 252 5.90 1.76 8.10
C TRP A 252 5.80 1.31 6.63
N TYR A 253 4.60 1.39 6.08
CA TYR A 253 4.30 1.10 4.68
C TYR A 253 5.02 2.02 3.69
N ASP A 254 5.11 3.31 4.00
CA ASP A 254 5.79 4.27 3.13
C ASP A 254 7.28 3.92 2.97
N ILE A 255 7.99 3.74 4.08
CA ILE A 255 9.44 3.54 4.05
C ILE A 255 9.82 2.14 3.56
N THR A 256 9.15 1.08 4.05
CA THR A 256 9.47 -0.30 3.65
C THR A 256 9.12 -0.53 2.18
N GLY A 257 8.02 0.07 1.72
CA GLY A 257 7.67 0.10 0.31
C GLY A 257 8.70 0.80 -0.55
N LEU A 258 9.23 1.93 -0.07
CA LEU A 258 10.23 2.70 -0.80
C LEU A 258 11.58 1.98 -0.86
N MET A 259 11.99 1.32 0.24
CA MET A 259 13.20 0.48 0.28
C MET A 259 13.23 -0.59 -0.82
N ILE A 260 12.05 -1.10 -1.20
CA ILE A 260 11.90 -2.15 -2.20
C ILE A 260 11.68 -1.57 -3.60
N ARG A 261 10.74 -0.62 -3.77
CA ARG A 261 10.28 -0.16 -5.09
C ARG A 261 11.11 0.97 -5.69
N ARG A 262 11.71 1.84 -4.87
CA ARG A 262 12.52 2.99 -5.31
C ARG A 262 11.86 3.90 -6.36
N ASP A 263 10.54 3.99 -6.34
CA ASP A 263 9.73 4.61 -7.41
C ASP A 263 9.18 6.00 -7.07
N ARG A 264 9.51 6.54 -5.89
CA ARG A 264 9.01 7.82 -5.37
C ARG A 264 9.89 8.35 -4.24
N GLY A 265 9.59 9.54 -3.73
CA GLY A 265 10.09 10.00 -2.44
C GLY A 265 9.18 9.58 -1.27
N LEU A 266 9.63 9.82 -0.05
CA LEU A 266 8.81 9.67 1.16
C LEU A 266 7.55 10.54 1.08
N ILE A 267 6.41 9.98 1.47
CA ILE A 267 5.10 10.64 1.47
C ILE A 267 4.85 11.33 2.81
N PHE A 268 5.27 10.72 3.92
CA PHE A 268 5.13 11.30 5.26
C PHE A 268 6.39 12.09 5.66
N GLU A 269 6.21 13.19 6.39
CA GLU A 269 7.34 13.95 6.98
C GLU A 269 8.08 13.17 8.07
N ASP A 270 9.27 13.64 8.45
CA ASP A 270 10.05 13.08 9.55
C ASP A 270 9.29 13.07 10.86
N TRP A 271 8.60 14.17 11.17
CA TRP A 271 7.88 14.28 12.43
C TRP A 271 6.77 13.21 12.55
N HIS A 272 6.12 12.80 11.45
CA HIS A 272 5.16 11.69 11.51
C HIS A 272 5.81 10.37 11.93
N ARG A 273 7.08 10.15 11.55
CA ARG A 273 7.86 8.97 11.97
C ARG A 273 8.30 9.06 13.43
N ASP A 274 8.54 10.27 13.93
CA ASP A 274 8.89 10.50 15.34
C ASP A 274 7.74 10.13 16.28
N PHE A 275 6.49 10.24 15.81
CA PHE A 275 5.29 9.81 16.53
C PHE A 275 4.97 8.30 16.41
N MET A 276 5.79 7.50 15.73
CA MET A 276 5.48 6.07 15.60
C MET A 276 5.45 5.34 16.95
N GLU A 277 4.43 4.52 17.18
CA GLU A 277 4.32 3.73 18.40
C GLU A 277 5.38 2.62 18.47
N ASP A 278 6.01 2.49 19.65
CA ASP A 278 7.05 1.48 19.87
C ASP A 278 6.52 0.04 19.72
N ASN A 279 5.25 -0.19 20.10
CA ASN A 279 4.59 -1.48 19.98
C ASN A 279 4.52 -1.98 18.52
N LEU A 280 4.46 -1.08 17.52
CA LEU A 280 4.48 -1.51 16.13
C LEU A 280 5.76 -2.27 15.78
N PHE A 281 6.91 -1.82 16.28
CA PHE A 281 8.21 -2.46 16.03
C PHE A 281 8.29 -3.86 16.64
N GLU A 282 7.64 -4.08 17.79
CA GLU A 282 7.53 -5.40 18.42
C GLU A 282 6.64 -6.34 17.57
N LEU A 283 5.52 -5.82 17.07
CA LEU A 283 4.56 -6.59 16.26
C LEU A 283 5.13 -7.04 14.92
N VAL A 284 5.88 -6.16 14.25
CA VAL A 284 6.55 -6.46 12.96
C VAL A 284 7.92 -7.13 13.13
N GLY A 285 8.44 -7.16 14.36
CA GLY A 285 9.74 -7.77 14.70
C GLY A 285 10.96 -7.01 14.16
N CYS A 286 10.76 -5.79 13.66
CA CYS A 286 11.85 -4.92 13.19
C CYS A 286 12.28 -4.00 14.32
N PRO A 287 13.53 -4.07 14.79
CA PRO A 287 14.03 -3.14 15.80
C PRO A 287 13.87 -1.67 15.36
N LYS A 288 13.44 -0.78 16.26
CA LYS A 288 13.26 0.66 15.96
C LYS A 288 14.53 1.31 15.42
N ASP A 289 15.69 0.90 15.95
CA ASP A 289 17.00 1.40 15.51
C ASP A 289 17.40 0.91 14.11
N VAL A 290 16.86 -0.23 13.68
CA VAL A 290 16.98 -0.69 12.28
C VAL A 290 16.11 0.20 11.38
N PHE A 291 14.85 0.39 11.73
CA PHE A 291 13.91 1.21 10.96
C PHE A 291 14.42 2.64 10.74
N GLN A 292 15.01 3.25 11.77
CA GLN A 292 15.55 4.62 11.72
C GLN A 292 16.66 4.77 10.66
N ILE A 293 17.41 3.71 10.37
CA ILE A 293 18.48 3.71 9.35
C ILE A 293 17.90 3.82 7.92
N PHE A 294 16.68 3.35 7.67
CA PHE A 294 16.11 3.42 6.33
C PHE A 294 15.85 4.85 5.88
N THR A 295 15.55 5.77 6.80
CA THR A 295 15.19 7.16 6.47
C THR A 295 16.30 7.91 5.72
N PRO A 296 17.56 7.96 6.21
CA PRO A 296 18.65 8.59 5.46
C PRO A 296 18.89 7.90 4.10
N ILE A 297 18.89 6.55 4.05
CA ILE A 297 19.10 5.79 2.82
C ILE A 297 18.11 6.20 1.71
N VAL A 298 16.81 6.24 2.03
CA VAL A 298 15.78 6.56 1.02
C VAL A 298 15.73 8.04 0.66
N LYS A 299 16.11 8.94 1.58
CA LYS A 299 16.16 10.39 1.31
C LYS A 299 17.28 10.77 0.36
N GLU A 300 18.40 10.06 0.45
CA GLU A 300 19.56 10.23 -0.43
C GLU A 300 19.41 9.46 -1.74
N GLY A 301 18.23 8.87 -2.01
CA GLY A 301 17.94 8.22 -3.29
C GLY A 301 18.78 6.98 -3.57
N PHE A 302 19.34 6.33 -2.54
CA PHE A 302 20.33 5.24 -2.68
C PHE A 302 21.62 5.67 -3.41
N GLU A 303 21.90 6.98 -3.42
CA GLU A 303 23.13 7.59 -3.91
C GLU A 303 23.78 8.34 -2.75
N CYS A 304 24.10 7.62 -1.66
CA CYS A 304 24.80 8.20 -0.52
C CYS A 304 26.19 8.67 -1.00
N GLU A 305 26.37 9.97 -1.26
CA GLU A 305 27.68 10.51 -1.59
C GLU A 305 28.64 10.22 -0.44
N SER A 306 29.87 9.82 -0.79
CA SER A 306 30.93 9.46 0.13
C SER A 306 30.93 10.37 1.37
N ARG A 307 30.67 9.77 2.56
CA ARG A 307 30.81 10.31 3.94
C ARG A 307 29.53 10.33 4.78
N HIS A 308 28.83 9.20 4.89
CA HIS A 308 28.18 8.87 6.15
C HIS A 308 28.99 7.81 6.92
N PRO A 309 30.12 8.18 7.60
CA PRO A 309 30.76 7.28 8.58
C PRO A 309 29.74 6.68 9.54
N ASP A 310 28.70 7.46 9.84
CA ASP A 310 27.58 7.06 10.69
C ASP A 310 26.82 5.84 10.17
N LEU A 311 26.70 5.63 8.85
CA LEU A 311 26.07 4.42 8.29
C LEU A 311 26.93 3.18 8.47
N TYR A 312 28.27 3.27 8.32
CA TYR A 312 29.17 2.14 8.62
C TYR A 312 29.24 1.83 10.12
N VAL A 313 29.22 2.87 10.95
CA VAL A 313 29.10 2.73 12.40
C VAL A 313 27.75 2.09 12.75
N ALA A 314 26.66 2.51 12.10
CA ALA A 314 25.34 1.92 12.27
C ALA A 314 25.33 0.44 11.83
N ALA A 315 25.89 0.12 10.67
CA ALA A 315 26.03 -1.26 10.19
C ALA A 315 26.77 -2.14 11.22
N THR A 316 27.92 -1.65 11.71
CA THR A 316 28.70 -2.33 12.76
C THR A 316 27.88 -2.53 14.04
N LYS A 317 27.16 -1.50 14.49
CA LYS A 317 26.25 -1.58 15.65
C LYS A 317 25.15 -2.62 15.43
N GLN A 318 24.60 -2.73 14.22
CA GLN A 318 23.57 -3.73 13.91
C GLN A 318 24.15 -5.15 14.00
N LEU A 319 25.33 -5.39 13.44
CA LEU A 319 25.99 -6.71 13.53
C LEU A 319 26.36 -7.09 14.96
N LEU A 320 26.72 -6.13 15.81
CA LEU A 320 27.03 -6.39 17.23
C LEU A 320 25.79 -6.73 18.08
N LYS A 321 24.59 -6.40 17.60
CA LYS A 321 23.31 -6.62 18.29
C LYS A 321 22.62 -7.93 17.88
N THR A 322 23.23 -8.72 17.01
CA THR A 322 22.63 -9.98 16.56
C THR A 322 22.60 -11.01 17.69
N SER A 323 21.55 -11.84 17.69
CA SER A 323 21.41 -12.89 18.68
C SER A 323 22.47 -13.96 18.46
N ARG A 324 23.20 -14.32 19.53
CA ARG A 324 24.26 -15.34 19.44
C ARG A 324 23.66 -16.71 19.73
N GLY A 325 23.42 -17.50 18.68
CA GLY A 325 22.97 -18.89 18.79
C GLY A 325 21.55 -19.06 19.33
N SER A 326 20.72 -18.02 19.26
CA SER A 326 19.29 -18.14 19.59
C SER A 326 18.57 -18.97 18.53
N HIS A 327 17.61 -19.76 18.97
CA HIS A 327 16.70 -20.51 18.11
C HIS A 327 15.26 -19.95 18.21
N ASP A 328 15.06 -18.87 18.98
CA ASP A 328 13.78 -18.19 19.08
C ASP A 328 13.45 -17.48 17.76
N HIS A 329 12.25 -17.71 17.22
CA HIS A 329 11.86 -17.14 15.92
C HIS A 329 11.76 -15.60 15.96
N GLY A 330 11.47 -15.00 17.13
CA GLY A 330 11.46 -13.56 17.31
C GLY A 330 12.87 -12.96 17.22
N ASP A 331 13.84 -13.60 17.87
CA ASP A 331 15.26 -13.26 17.74
C ASP A 331 15.75 -13.40 16.30
N LEU A 332 15.46 -14.52 15.65
CA LEU A 332 15.86 -14.77 14.26
C LEU A 332 15.24 -13.74 13.31
N LEU A 333 13.98 -13.35 13.52
CA LEU A 333 13.35 -12.28 12.72
C LEU A 333 14.05 -10.93 12.93
N ARG A 334 14.39 -10.57 14.17
CA ARG A 334 15.16 -9.35 14.46
C ARG A 334 16.51 -9.37 13.77
N ASP A 335 17.19 -10.50 13.78
CA ASP A 335 18.48 -10.68 13.12
C ASP A 335 18.36 -10.57 11.59
N ALA A 336 17.30 -11.13 10.99
CA ALA A 336 17.03 -10.97 9.56
C ALA A 336 16.89 -9.49 9.18
N TRP A 337 16.20 -8.67 9.98
CA TRP A 337 16.12 -7.23 9.78
C TRP A 337 17.50 -6.56 9.90
N ARG A 338 18.32 -6.93 10.89
CA ARG A 338 19.67 -6.38 11.08
C ARG A 338 20.57 -6.70 9.89
N TYR A 339 20.66 -7.95 9.46
CA TYR A 339 21.46 -8.35 8.30
C TYR A 339 21.00 -7.67 7.01
N SER A 340 19.68 -7.63 6.78
CA SER A 340 19.11 -7.00 5.58
C SER A 340 19.42 -5.50 5.52
N THR A 341 19.44 -4.83 6.67
CA THR A 341 19.76 -3.40 6.77
C THR A 341 21.22 -3.13 6.51
N VAL A 342 22.13 -3.97 7.02
CA VAL A 342 23.56 -3.89 6.70
C VAL A 342 23.80 -4.07 5.21
N MET A 343 23.14 -5.03 4.58
CA MET A 343 23.19 -5.22 3.12
C MET A 343 22.66 -4.01 2.36
N ALA A 344 21.55 -3.40 2.83
CA ALA A 344 21.00 -2.19 2.22
C ALA A 344 21.94 -0.97 2.35
N ILE A 345 22.63 -0.82 3.48
CA ILE A 345 23.65 0.23 3.67
C ILE A 345 24.78 0.07 2.64
N TYR A 346 25.36 -1.12 2.53
CA TYR A 346 26.48 -1.36 1.61
C TYR A 346 26.08 -1.21 0.14
N GLU A 347 24.81 -1.43 -0.17
CA GLU A 347 24.31 -1.26 -1.52
C GLU A 347 24.00 0.19 -1.89
N ALA A 348 23.55 1.00 -0.93
CA ALA A 348 23.36 2.45 -1.12
C ALA A 348 24.70 3.21 -1.27
N GLU A 349 25.82 2.55 -0.98
CA GLU A 349 27.15 3.13 -1.10
C GLU A 349 27.60 3.23 -2.57
N PHE A 350 27.74 4.46 -3.05
CA PHE A 350 28.18 4.73 -4.43
C PHE A 350 29.71 4.82 -4.55
N SER A 351 30.43 5.17 -3.48
CA SER A 351 31.85 5.57 -3.56
C SER A 351 32.85 4.41 -3.50
N VAL A 352 32.41 3.25 -3.04
CA VAL A 352 33.26 2.06 -2.87
C VAL A 352 32.97 1.06 -3.98
N LYS A 353 34.02 0.43 -4.53
CA LYS A 353 33.84 -0.66 -5.50
C LYS A 353 33.04 -1.78 -4.84
N LYS A 354 31.97 -2.24 -5.48
CA LYS A 354 31.13 -3.36 -5.00
C LYS A 354 31.97 -4.60 -4.62
N THR A 355 33.08 -4.84 -5.32
CA THR A 355 34.05 -5.91 -5.04
C THR A 355 34.61 -5.88 -3.61
N SER A 356 34.73 -4.70 -2.99
CA SER A 356 35.28 -4.55 -1.64
C SER A 356 34.38 -5.14 -0.55
N PHE A 357 33.09 -5.32 -0.82
CA PHE A 357 32.13 -5.85 0.14
C PHE A 357 31.57 -7.22 -0.28
N GLU A 358 32.02 -7.81 -1.39
CA GLU A 358 31.48 -9.08 -1.90
C GLU A 358 31.48 -10.20 -0.86
N ALA A 359 32.59 -10.40 -0.14
CA ALA A 359 32.70 -11.41 0.90
C ALA A 359 31.73 -11.15 2.07
N ILE A 360 31.56 -9.88 2.46
CA ILE A 360 30.64 -9.48 3.53
C ILE A 360 29.19 -9.72 3.08
N MET A 361 28.84 -9.28 1.86
CA MET A 361 27.50 -9.47 1.29
C MET A 361 27.16 -10.96 1.14
N HIS A 362 28.15 -11.81 0.82
CA HIS A 362 27.96 -13.25 0.77
C HIS A 362 27.64 -13.83 2.16
N GLU A 363 28.47 -13.54 3.18
CA GLU A 363 28.24 -14.03 4.54
C GLU A 363 26.90 -13.55 5.11
N LEU A 364 26.53 -12.28 4.89
CA LEU A 364 25.22 -11.76 5.32
C LEU A 364 24.06 -12.48 4.63
N ALA A 365 24.21 -12.80 3.34
CA ALA A 365 23.22 -13.57 2.61
C ALA A 365 23.11 -15.00 3.14
N ASP A 366 24.23 -15.67 3.48
CA ASP A 366 24.22 -16.99 4.12
C ASP A 366 23.40 -16.95 5.42
N ARG A 367 23.65 -15.95 6.29
CA ARG A 367 22.90 -15.80 7.55
C ARG A 367 21.40 -15.58 7.36
N ILE A 368 21.00 -14.76 6.38
CA ILE A 368 19.59 -14.57 6.07
C ILE A 368 18.99 -15.87 5.51
N CYS A 369 19.71 -16.57 4.64
CA CYS A 369 19.28 -17.85 4.08
C CYS A 369 19.07 -18.93 5.14
N ASP A 370 19.92 -18.98 6.17
CA ASP A 370 19.73 -19.86 7.33
C ASP A 370 18.42 -19.50 8.06
N ILE A 371 18.16 -18.21 8.30
CA ILE A 371 16.93 -17.75 8.98
C ILE A 371 15.67 -18.07 8.16
N LEU A 372 15.70 -17.85 6.84
CA LEU A 372 14.57 -18.14 5.94
C LEU A 372 14.18 -19.63 5.96
N GLN A 373 15.15 -20.51 6.22
CA GLN A 373 14.92 -21.96 6.35
C GLN A 373 14.57 -22.39 7.78
N ALA A 374 15.05 -21.66 8.79
CA ALA A 374 14.83 -21.98 10.20
C ALA A 374 13.42 -21.61 10.68
N ILE A 375 12.89 -20.44 10.28
CA ILE A 375 11.55 -20.02 10.70
C ILE A 375 10.49 -20.79 9.88
N PRO A 376 9.60 -21.55 10.51
CA PRO A 376 8.62 -22.35 9.79
C PRO A 376 7.49 -21.48 9.23
N ALA A 377 6.97 -21.86 8.06
CA ALA A 377 5.93 -21.10 7.35
C ALA A 377 4.61 -20.91 8.14
N LYS A 378 4.36 -21.76 9.13
CA LYS A 378 3.22 -21.66 10.05
C LYS A 378 3.37 -20.56 11.11
N SER A 379 4.60 -20.11 11.40
CA SER A 379 4.81 -19.01 12.35
C SER A 379 4.42 -17.70 11.70
N ALA A 380 3.71 -16.85 12.42
CA ALA A 380 3.38 -15.51 11.98
C ALA A 380 4.63 -14.66 11.69
N LYS A 381 5.77 -14.97 12.32
CA LYS A 381 7.06 -14.30 12.05
C LYS A 381 7.55 -14.53 10.61
N TYR A 382 7.17 -15.65 9.99
CA TYR A 382 7.48 -15.92 8.58
C TYR A 382 6.92 -14.86 7.63
N ARG A 383 5.77 -14.27 7.99
CA ARG A 383 5.10 -13.21 7.22
C ARG A 383 5.87 -11.89 7.21
N HIS A 384 6.82 -11.70 8.13
CA HIS A 384 7.65 -10.49 8.23
C HIS A 384 9.06 -10.65 7.62
N LEU A 385 9.36 -11.80 7.01
CA LEU A 385 10.59 -12.05 6.26
C LEU A 385 10.66 -11.54 4.79
N PRO A 386 9.63 -10.95 4.14
CA PRO A 386 9.70 -10.59 2.72
C PRO A 386 10.85 -9.65 2.37
N PHE A 387 11.16 -8.69 3.25
CA PHE A 387 12.26 -7.76 3.03
C PHE A 387 13.62 -8.49 2.96
N ALA A 388 13.84 -9.45 3.86
CA ALA A 388 15.07 -10.24 3.89
C ALA A 388 15.21 -11.13 2.65
N ALA A 389 14.11 -11.81 2.25
CA ALA A 389 14.07 -12.61 1.03
C ALA A 389 14.31 -11.75 -0.24
N PHE A 390 13.75 -10.55 -0.30
CA PHE A 390 13.97 -9.60 -1.39
C PHE A 390 15.42 -9.13 -1.46
N ILE A 391 16.01 -8.70 -0.33
CA ILE A 391 17.39 -8.23 -0.27
C ILE A 391 18.38 -9.31 -0.70
N VAL A 392 18.22 -10.54 -0.22
CA VAL A 392 19.07 -11.67 -0.63
C VAL A 392 18.89 -11.98 -2.12
N GLY A 393 17.65 -12.09 -2.58
CA GLY A 393 17.35 -12.42 -3.98
C GLY A 393 17.90 -11.39 -4.97
N ARG A 394 17.90 -10.10 -4.58
CA ARG A 394 18.35 -8.99 -5.42
C ARG A 394 19.85 -8.75 -5.36
N LEU A 395 20.46 -8.84 -4.18
CA LEU A 395 21.85 -8.43 -3.98
C LEU A 395 22.85 -9.58 -4.08
N SER A 396 22.40 -10.82 -3.94
CA SER A 396 23.30 -11.96 -4.02
C SER A 396 23.54 -12.44 -5.45
N GLN A 397 24.80 -12.71 -5.77
CA GLN A 397 25.22 -13.33 -7.03
C GLN A 397 25.25 -14.88 -6.96
N SER A 398 24.99 -15.46 -5.78
CA SER A 398 25.03 -16.91 -5.58
C SER A 398 23.75 -17.60 -6.05
N SER A 399 23.91 -18.64 -6.89
CA SER A 399 22.80 -19.51 -7.29
C SER A 399 22.11 -20.17 -6.09
N HIS A 400 22.86 -20.47 -5.03
CA HIS A 400 22.32 -21.05 -3.80
C HIS A 400 21.36 -20.08 -3.09
N HIS A 401 21.81 -18.85 -2.85
CA HIS A 401 20.99 -17.81 -2.24
C HIS A 401 19.72 -17.50 -3.05
N SER A 402 19.85 -17.41 -4.38
CA SER A 402 18.68 -17.20 -5.26
C SER A 402 17.65 -18.33 -5.13
N LYS A 403 18.08 -19.60 -5.02
CA LYS A 403 17.16 -20.74 -4.83
C LYS A 403 16.41 -20.68 -3.50
N ILE A 404 17.09 -20.29 -2.42
CA ILE A 404 16.45 -20.16 -1.10
C ILE A 404 15.44 -19.01 -1.09
N ALA A 405 15.81 -17.84 -1.64
CA ALA A 405 14.89 -16.72 -1.78
C ALA A 405 13.68 -17.10 -2.66
N GLN A 406 13.90 -17.79 -3.78
CA GLN A 406 12.81 -18.31 -4.61
C GLN A 406 11.91 -19.26 -3.83
N ARG A 407 12.49 -20.19 -3.06
CA ARG A 407 11.73 -21.15 -2.26
C ARG A 407 10.85 -20.47 -1.22
N TYR A 408 11.32 -19.39 -0.59
CA TYR A 408 10.51 -18.57 0.31
C TYR A 408 9.23 -18.06 -0.37
N TRP A 409 9.34 -17.50 -1.58
CA TRP A 409 8.19 -17.00 -2.34
C TRP A 409 7.26 -18.12 -2.80
N GLU A 410 7.81 -19.27 -3.23
CA GLU A 410 7.02 -20.45 -3.57
C GLU A 410 6.21 -20.96 -2.37
N ILE A 411 6.82 -21.00 -1.19
CA ILE A 411 6.13 -21.38 0.05
C ILE A 411 5.01 -20.39 0.33
N CYS A 412 5.26 -19.08 0.27
CA CYS A 412 4.26 -18.03 0.46
C CYS A 412 3.04 -18.17 -0.46
N ASN A 413 3.26 -18.54 -1.73
CA ASN A 413 2.19 -18.80 -2.69
C ASN A 413 1.43 -20.11 -2.40
N SER A 414 2.06 -21.08 -1.74
CA SER A 414 1.49 -22.41 -1.48
C SER A 414 0.74 -22.54 -0.15
N LEU A 415 0.75 -21.51 0.69
CA LEU A 415 -0.01 -21.48 1.94
C LEU A 415 -1.52 -21.54 1.68
N GLU A 416 -2.28 -22.06 2.64
CA GLU A 416 -3.76 -22.10 2.58
C GLU A 416 -4.35 -20.70 2.33
N ASP A 417 -3.78 -19.70 3.01
CA ASP A 417 -3.97 -18.28 2.70
C ASP A 417 -2.66 -17.74 2.10
N PRO A 418 -2.53 -17.65 0.75
CA PRO A 418 -1.34 -17.11 0.12
C PRO A 418 -1.04 -15.69 0.59
N ILE A 419 0.25 -15.43 0.84
CA ILE A 419 0.77 -14.11 1.22
C ILE A 419 1.75 -13.62 0.17
N TYR A 420 1.76 -12.31 -0.10
CA TYR A 420 2.64 -11.69 -1.10
C TYR A 420 2.60 -12.38 -2.49
N PRO A 421 1.42 -12.65 -3.06
CA PRO A 421 1.30 -13.43 -4.29
C PRO A 421 1.99 -12.76 -5.47
N SER A 422 2.84 -13.48 -6.21
CA SER A 422 3.74 -12.89 -7.25
C SER A 422 4.97 -12.14 -6.72
N GLY A 423 5.32 -12.28 -5.43
CA GLY A 423 6.54 -11.68 -4.88
C GLY A 423 7.81 -12.10 -5.63
N GLU A 424 7.79 -13.27 -6.28
CA GLU A 424 8.91 -13.72 -7.12
C GLU A 424 9.25 -12.79 -8.29
N ARG A 425 8.29 -12.01 -8.78
CA ARG A 425 8.51 -11.12 -9.94
C ARG A 425 9.37 -9.91 -9.58
N MET A 426 9.47 -9.59 -8.29
CA MET A 426 10.13 -8.37 -7.82
C MET A 426 11.65 -8.45 -7.75
N TYR A 427 12.22 -9.65 -7.66
CA TYR A 427 13.67 -9.82 -7.70
C TYR A 427 14.18 -10.26 -9.08
N ARG A 428 13.28 -10.63 -10.01
CA ARG A 428 13.61 -11.04 -11.39
C ARG A 428 13.73 -9.86 -12.36
N THR A 429 13.39 -8.65 -11.93
CA THR A 429 13.65 -7.43 -12.71
C THR A 429 15.12 -7.06 -12.53
N ASP A 430 15.86 -7.06 -13.64
CA ASP A 430 17.32 -6.78 -13.78
C ASP A 430 18.28 -7.97 -13.59
N ARG A 431 18.06 -9.06 -14.35
CA ARG A 431 19.16 -9.92 -14.83
C ARG A 431 19.26 -9.92 -16.33
#